data_AF-A0A8T2YEY9-F1
#
_entry.id   AF-A0A8T2YEY9-F1
#
_cell.length_a   1.000
_cell.length_b   1.000
_cell.length_c   1.000
_cell.angle_alpha   90.00
_cell.angle_beta   90.00
_cell.angle_gamma   90.00
#
_symmetry.space_group_name_H-M   'P 1'
#
loop_
_entity.id
_entity.type
_entity.pdbx_description
1 polymer ?
#
loop_
_entity_poly.entity_id
_entity_poly.type
_entity_poly.pdbx_seq_one_letter_code
_entity_poly.pdbx_strand_id
1 'polypeptide(L)'
;MFRRKHSQNHQENGLAEQEAKVSELRAALGPLSDRSVKYCTDACLRRYLIARNWNVDKAKKMLEETLKWRATYKPEEIRWHEVAHEGETGKVSRADFHDRSGRTVLIMRPGMQNTTCAEDNVRHLVYLIENGILNLGEDQEQMSWLIDFTGWGLSVKVPIKTARECINILQNHYPERLAVAFLYNPPRIFEAFWKVVKFFLDPITIQKVKFVYPKKEDSFELMKSFFDVDNLPNEFGGKATLTYDHEEFSRLMAQDDVKTAKFWGLDEKPSHIANSHSGAQVAPEPTPLALPAS
;
A
#
# COMPACT_ATOMS: atom_id res chain seq x y z
N MET A 1 38.25 19.80 -18.71
CA MET A 1 38.44 18.96 -17.49
C MET A 1 37.89 19.61 -16.21
N PHE A 2 37.98 20.94 -16.02
CA PHE A 2 37.57 21.60 -14.76
C PHE A 2 36.07 21.60 -14.45
N ARG A 3 35.18 21.68 -15.45
CA ARG A 3 33.71 21.71 -15.24
C ARG A 3 33.11 20.37 -14.77
N ARG A 4 33.74 19.25 -15.14
CA ARG A 4 33.30 17.88 -14.76
C ARG A 4 33.68 17.55 -13.30
N LYS A 5 34.87 17.99 -12.87
CA LYS A 5 35.36 17.86 -11.48
C LYS A 5 34.52 18.65 -10.48
N HIS A 6 34.08 19.86 -10.87
CA HIS A 6 33.27 20.72 -10.01
C HIS A 6 31.83 20.20 -9.81
N SER A 7 31.26 19.56 -10.85
CA SER A 7 29.93 18.93 -10.78
C SER A 7 29.95 17.64 -9.95
N GLN A 8 31.03 16.85 -10.05
CA GLN A 8 31.21 15.64 -9.25
C GLN A 8 31.38 15.99 -7.76
N ASN A 9 32.21 16.99 -7.43
CA ASN A 9 32.38 17.43 -6.05
C ASN A 9 31.09 17.98 -5.41
N HIS A 10 30.24 18.69 -6.16
CA HIS A 10 28.96 19.17 -5.64
C HIS A 10 27.98 18.03 -5.38
N GLN A 11 27.97 17.01 -6.25
CA GLN A 11 27.09 15.86 -6.11
C GLN A 11 27.54 14.93 -4.97
N GLU A 12 28.85 14.73 -4.80
CA GLU A 12 29.43 14.00 -3.67
C GLU A 12 29.18 14.73 -2.34
N ASN A 13 29.38 16.05 -2.29
CA ASN A 13 29.08 16.83 -1.09
C ASN A 13 27.58 16.78 -0.73
N GLY A 14 26.69 16.81 -1.72
CA GLY A 14 25.26 16.69 -1.50
C GLY A 14 24.86 15.31 -0.96
N LEU A 15 25.45 14.23 -1.46
CA LEU A 15 25.19 12.88 -0.94
C LEU A 15 25.69 12.71 0.50
N ALA A 16 26.88 13.22 0.81
CA ALA A 16 27.43 13.19 2.17
C ALA A 16 26.56 13.98 3.16
N GLU A 17 26.07 15.15 2.75
CA GLU A 17 25.15 15.96 3.57
C GLU A 17 23.82 15.24 3.82
N GLN A 18 23.27 14.58 2.80
CA GLN A 18 22.06 13.78 2.93
C GLN A 18 22.25 12.60 3.88
N GLU A 19 23.39 11.92 3.82
CA GLU A 19 23.70 10.79 4.70
C GLU A 19 23.90 11.25 6.15
N ALA A 20 24.51 12.41 6.36
CA ALA A 20 24.60 13.04 7.67
C ALA A 20 23.20 13.33 8.24
N LYS A 21 22.26 13.80 7.42
CA LYS A 21 20.87 14.06 7.83
C LYS A 21 20.10 12.78 8.18
N VAL A 22 20.34 11.68 7.47
CA VAL A 22 19.78 10.35 7.82
C VAL A 22 20.31 9.91 9.18
N SER A 23 21.61 10.05 9.42
CA SER A 23 22.26 9.71 10.69
C SER A 23 21.75 10.58 11.85
N GLU A 24 21.60 11.89 11.62
CA GLU A 24 21.05 12.86 12.58
C GLU A 24 19.61 12.49 12.95
N LEU A 25 18.76 12.19 11.97
CA LEU A 25 17.38 11.75 12.23
C LEU A 25 17.35 10.43 13.02
N ARG A 26 18.17 9.45 12.65
CA ARG A 26 18.28 8.16 13.37
C ARG A 26 18.66 8.38 14.83
N ALA A 27 19.66 9.23 15.10
CA ALA A 27 20.07 9.57 16.46
C ALA A 27 18.95 10.30 17.23
N ALA A 28 18.24 11.22 16.57
CA ALA A 28 17.18 12.01 17.18
C ALA A 28 15.93 11.19 17.57
N LEU A 29 15.67 10.06 16.90
CA LEU A 29 14.59 9.13 17.26
C LEU A 29 14.89 8.36 18.56
N GLY A 30 16.16 8.25 18.94
CA GLY A 30 16.58 7.48 20.11
C GLY A 30 16.35 5.97 19.97
N PRO A 31 16.34 5.23 21.10
CA PRO A 31 16.10 3.79 21.09
C PRO A 31 14.72 3.44 20.55
N LEU A 32 14.67 2.50 19.61
CA LEU A 32 13.45 2.00 18.98
C LEU A 32 13.21 0.55 19.39
N SER A 33 11.94 0.11 19.41
CA SER A 33 11.60 -1.31 19.53
C SER A 33 12.06 -2.10 18.29
N ASP A 34 12.24 -3.42 18.41
CA ASP A 34 12.72 -4.28 17.33
C ASP A 34 11.93 -4.12 16.02
N ARG A 35 10.59 -4.02 16.12
CA ARG A 35 9.71 -3.81 14.97
C ARG A 35 9.91 -2.44 14.34
N SER A 36 10.08 -1.39 15.15
CA SER A 36 10.36 -0.04 14.67
C SER A 36 11.75 0.06 14.03
N VAL A 37 12.76 -0.64 14.57
CA VAL A 37 14.09 -0.75 13.95
C VAL A 37 13.98 -1.36 12.56
N LYS A 38 13.20 -2.45 12.41
CA LYS A 38 12.98 -3.10 11.12
C LYS A 38 12.30 -2.19 10.09
N TYR A 39 11.37 -1.35 10.53
CA TYR A 39 10.70 -0.37 9.66
C TYR A 39 11.62 0.81 9.29
N CYS A 40 12.37 1.35 10.25
CA CYS A 40 13.21 2.53 10.11
C CYS A 40 14.57 2.25 9.44
N THR A 41 14.54 1.71 8.22
CA THR A 41 15.71 1.62 7.32
C THR A 41 16.18 3.00 6.87
N ASP A 42 17.40 3.14 6.36
CA ASP A 42 17.91 4.43 5.85
C ASP A 42 17.05 4.97 4.70
N ALA A 43 16.62 4.08 3.80
CA ALA A 43 15.60 4.33 2.78
C ALA A 43 14.33 4.94 3.39
N CYS A 44 13.81 4.35 4.47
CA CYS A 44 12.67 4.90 5.19
C CYS A 44 12.94 6.30 5.73
N LEU A 45 14.03 6.48 6.47
CA LEU A 45 14.39 7.79 7.04
C LEU A 45 14.53 8.87 5.94
N ARG A 46 15.12 8.52 4.80
CA ARG A 46 15.28 9.39 3.63
C ARG A 46 13.94 9.86 3.08
N ARG A 47 12.93 8.97 2.97
CA ARG A 47 11.58 9.37 2.52
C ARG A 47 10.93 10.40 3.43
N TYR A 48 11.06 10.25 4.75
CA TYR A 48 10.52 11.22 5.70
C TYR A 48 11.27 12.57 5.64
N LEU A 49 12.60 12.53 5.44
CA LEU A 49 13.40 13.73 5.22
C LEU A 49 12.96 14.45 3.93
N ILE A 50 12.86 13.75 2.81
CA ILE A 50 12.41 14.32 1.53
C ILE A 50 11.01 14.97 1.69
N ALA A 51 10.07 14.24 2.29
CA ALA A 51 8.70 14.74 2.51
C ALA A 51 8.63 15.98 3.43
N ARG A 52 9.70 16.29 4.16
CA ARG A 52 9.82 17.46 5.03
C ARG A 52 10.98 18.37 4.63
N ASN A 53 11.37 18.35 3.36
CA ASN A 53 12.41 19.22 2.77
C ASN A 53 13.73 19.16 3.55
N TRP A 54 14.15 17.95 3.93
CA TRP A 54 15.36 17.65 4.71
C TRP A 54 15.42 18.33 6.08
N ASN A 55 14.28 18.78 6.62
CA ASN A 55 14.18 19.28 7.98
C ASN A 55 14.03 18.12 8.98
N VAL A 56 15.06 17.90 9.80
CA VAL A 56 15.15 16.76 10.73
C VAL A 56 14.04 16.77 11.77
N ASP A 57 13.75 17.90 12.41
CA ASP A 57 12.71 17.98 13.46
C ASP A 57 11.31 17.66 12.91
N LYS A 58 10.98 18.19 11.73
CA LYS A 58 9.70 17.92 11.06
C LYS A 58 9.61 16.47 10.59
N ALA A 59 10.71 15.92 10.06
CA ALA A 59 10.78 14.52 9.63
C ALA A 59 10.62 13.58 10.83
N LYS A 60 11.32 13.87 11.94
CA LYS A 60 11.20 13.15 13.21
C LYS A 60 9.76 13.13 13.69
N LYS A 61 9.11 14.29 13.80
CA LYS A 61 7.72 14.38 14.26
C LYS A 61 6.77 13.52 13.41
N MET A 62 6.88 13.61 12.09
CA MET A 62 6.04 12.82 11.17
C MET A 62 6.31 11.30 11.30
N LEU A 63 7.58 10.91 11.47
CA LEU A 63 7.94 9.51 11.64
C LEU A 63 7.46 8.97 12.99
N GLU A 64 7.59 9.73 14.08
CA GLU A 64 7.05 9.35 15.40
C GLU A 64 5.53 9.19 15.35
N GLU A 65 4.81 10.08 14.66
CA GLU A 65 3.36 9.94 14.43
C GLU A 65 3.04 8.66 13.65
N THR A 66 3.86 8.31 12.66
CA THR A 66 3.67 7.04 11.92
C THR A 66 4.01 5.82 12.75
N LEU A 67 5.08 5.84 13.55
CA LEU A 67 5.41 4.73 14.45
C LEU A 67 4.31 4.49 15.49
N LYS A 68 3.72 5.56 16.03
CA LYS A 68 2.54 5.47 16.92
C LYS A 68 1.34 4.88 16.19
N TRP A 69 1.06 5.34 14.98
CA TRP A 69 -0.02 4.79 14.16
C TRP A 69 0.21 3.31 13.83
N ARG A 70 1.42 2.90 13.44
CA ARG A 70 1.73 1.48 13.17
C ARG A 70 1.58 0.62 14.42
N ALA A 71 1.95 1.12 15.60
CA ALA A 71 1.80 0.38 16.85
C ALA A 71 0.32 0.09 17.20
N THR A 72 -0.61 0.97 16.82
CA THR A 72 -2.05 0.81 17.11
C THR A 72 -2.82 0.17 15.95
N TYR A 73 -2.59 0.66 14.73
CA TYR A 73 -3.28 0.21 13.51
C TYR A 73 -2.75 -1.13 12.98
N LYS A 74 -1.46 -1.42 13.21
CA LYS A 74 -0.78 -2.67 12.87
C LYS A 74 -1.00 -3.11 11.43
N PRO A 75 -0.61 -2.28 10.44
CA PRO A 75 -0.85 -2.57 9.04
C PRO A 75 -0.20 -3.90 8.59
N GLU A 76 0.91 -4.30 9.20
CA GLU A 76 1.56 -5.60 8.95
C GLU A 76 0.81 -6.84 9.48
N GLU A 77 -0.17 -6.65 10.37
CA GLU A 77 -0.99 -7.73 10.93
C GLU A 77 -2.31 -7.92 10.17
N ILE A 78 -2.66 -7.02 9.24
CA ILE A 78 -3.86 -7.18 8.40
C ILE A 78 -3.67 -8.39 7.49
N ARG A 79 -4.71 -9.22 7.36
CA ARG A 79 -4.75 -10.40 6.49
C ARG A 79 -5.81 -10.27 5.42
N TRP A 80 -5.59 -10.97 4.30
CA TRP A 80 -6.48 -10.89 3.15
C TRP A 80 -7.93 -11.22 3.49
N HIS A 81 -8.18 -12.28 4.27
CA HIS A 81 -9.53 -12.70 4.63
C HIS A 81 -10.33 -11.63 5.40
N GLU A 82 -9.68 -10.69 6.09
CA GLU A 82 -10.34 -9.58 6.78
C GLU A 82 -10.86 -8.51 5.79
N VAL A 83 -10.23 -8.38 4.62
CA VAL A 83 -10.47 -7.30 3.66
C VAL A 83 -10.90 -7.81 2.27
N ALA A 84 -11.01 -9.12 2.06
CA ALA A 84 -11.28 -9.72 0.76
C ALA A 84 -12.61 -9.24 0.15
N HIS A 85 -13.64 -9.04 0.98
CA HIS A 85 -14.95 -8.55 0.55
C HIS A 85 -14.87 -7.15 -0.11
N GLU A 86 -13.91 -6.30 0.30
CA GLU A 86 -13.67 -5.01 -0.35
C GLU A 86 -13.07 -5.18 -1.75
N GLY A 87 -12.38 -6.28 -2.00
CA GLY A 87 -11.71 -6.60 -3.25
C GLY A 87 -12.54 -7.35 -4.28
N GLU A 88 -13.76 -7.80 -3.97
CA GLU A 88 -14.59 -8.67 -4.85
C GLU A 88 -14.76 -8.15 -6.28
N THR A 89 -14.79 -6.84 -6.46
CA THR A 89 -14.96 -6.19 -7.77
C THR A 89 -13.64 -5.77 -8.44
N GLY A 90 -12.49 -5.99 -7.81
CA GLY A 90 -11.21 -5.53 -8.35
C GLY A 90 -11.05 -4.01 -8.34
N LYS A 91 -11.77 -3.31 -7.46
CA LYS A 91 -11.72 -1.84 -7.33
C LYS A 91 -10.34 -1.30 -6.95
N VAL A 92 -9.53 -2.11 -6.26
CA VAL A 92 -8.11 -1.86 -6.03
C VAL A 92 -7.43 -3.22 -6.10
N SER A 93 -6.37 -3.32 -6.88
CA SER A 93 -5.60 -4.56 -7.04
C SER A 93 -4.13 -4.26 -7.31
N ARG A 94 -3.24 -5.16 -6.91
CA ARG A 94 -1.86 -5.16 -7.41
C ARG A 94 -1.82 -5.83 -8.77
N ALA A 95 -1.16 -5.19 -9.74
CA ALA A 95 -0.93 -5.81 -11.04
C ALA A 95 0.07 -6.97 -10.94
N ASP A 96 -0.04 -7.91 -11.87
CA ASP A 96 0.94 -8.97 -12.12
C ASP A 96 2.09 -8.52 -13.04
N PHE A 97 1.98 -7.32 -13.63
CA PHE A 97 3.02 -6.67 -14.42
C PHE A 97 3.68 -5.50 -13.66
N HIS A 98 4.82 -5.08 -14.19
CA HIS A 98 5.59 -3.95 -13.68
C HIS A 98 5.65 -2.84 -14.73
N ASP A 99 5.96 -1.63 -14.29
CA ASP A 99 6.39 -0.60 -15.23
C ASP A 99 7.83 -0.85 -15.72
N ARG A 100 8.29 -0.06 -16.68
CA ARG A 100 9.62 -0.18 -17.28
C ARG A 100 10.77 0.07 -16.30
N SER A 101 10.50 0.68 -15.14
CA SER A 101 11.48 0.85 -14.06
C SER A 101 11.46 -0.33 -13.08
N GLY A 102 10.63 -1.35 -13.30
CA GLY A 102 10.49 -2.50 -12.41
C GLY A 102 9.67 -2.19 -11.16
N ARG A 103 8.89 -1.11 -11.14
CA ARG A 103 8.06 -0.75 -9.99
C ARG A 103 6.77 -1.55 -10.00
N THR A 104 6.36 -2.00 -8.83
CA THR A 104 5.04 -2.57 -8.60
C THR A 104 3.96 -1.57 -9.03
N VAL A 105 2.93 -2.07 -9.70
CA VAL A 105 1.81 -1.26 -10.18
C VAL A 105 0.57 -1.54 -9.34
N LEU A 106 0.00 -0.49 -8.74
CA LEU A 106 -1.33 -0.55 -8.12
C LEU A 106 -2.37 -0.04 -9.11
N ILE A 107 -3.41 -0.83 -9.35
CA ILE A 107 -4.55 -0.48 -10.18
C ILE A 107 -5.70 -0.10 -9.26
N MET A 108 -6.32 1.06 -9.48
CA MET A 108 -7.52 1.51 -8.80
C MET A 108 -8.61 1.77 -9.83
N ARG A 109 -9.81 1.24 -9.60
CA ARG A 109 -10.98 1.45 -10.45
C ARG A 109 -12.12 2.03 -9.60
N PRO A 110 -12.15 3.36 -9.36
CA PRO A 110 -13.21 4.02 -8.60
C PRO A 110 -14.64 3.74 -9.10
N GLY A 111 -14.81 3.40 -10.38
CA GLY A 111 -16.09 3.00 -10.97
C GLY A 111 -16.61 1.64 -10.50
N MET A 112 -15.76 0.82 -9.86
CA MET A 112 -16.10 -0.52 -9.39
C MET A 112 -16.34 -0.59 -7.88
N GLN A 113 -16.58 0.55 -7.22
CA GLN A 113 -16.84 0.60 -5.78
C GLN A 113 -18.08 -0.24 -5.42
N ASN A 114 -17.88 -1.23 -4.55
CA ASN A 114 -18.91 -2.17 -4.11
C ASN A 114 -19.40 -1.93 -2.67
N THR A 115 -18.60 -1.26 -1.83
CA THR A 115 -18.91 -1.01 -0.43
C THR A 115 -18.92 0.48 -0.09
N THR A 116 -19.43 0.85 1.09
CA THR A 116 -19.57 2.26 1.52
C THR A 116 -18.84 2.59 2.82
N CYS A 117 -18.38 1.58 3.57
CA CYS A 117 -17.65 1.77 4.82
C CYS A 117 -16.28 2.37 4.54
N ALA A 118 -16.06 3.63 4.95
CA ALA A 118 -14.80 4.31 4.69
C ALA A 118 -13.60 3.63 5.39
N GLU A 119 -13.82 3.11 6.60
CA GLU A 119 -12.77 2.43 7.38
C GLU A 119 -12.30 1.14 6.70
N ASP A 120 -13.22 0.30 6.24
CA ASP A 120 -12.90 -0.95 5.54
C ASP A 120 -12.19 -0.68 4.21
N ASN A 121 -12.64 0.35 3.47
CA ASN A 121 -11.98 0.78 2.23
C ASN A 121 -10.55 1.26 2.48
N VAL A 122 -10.32 2.02 3.56
CA VAL A 122 -8.97 2.46 3.95
C VAL A 122 -8.13 1.27 4.39
N ARG A 123 -8.69 0.33 5.16
CA ARG A 123 -8.00 -0.89 5.60
C ARG A 123 -7.58 -1.76 4.41
N HIS A 124 -8.46 -1.95 3.43
CA HIS A 124 -8.15 -2.64 2.18
C HIS A 124 -7.05 -1.93 1.38
N LEU A 125 -7.11 -0.59 1.26
CA LEU A 125 -6.05 0.18 0.60
C LEU A 125 -4.69 0.04 1.32
N VAL A 126 -4.68 0.15 2.65
CA VAL A 126 -3.47 -0.01 3.46
C VAL A 126 -2.88 -1.41 3.28
N TYR A 127 -3.71 -2.45 3.31
CA TYR A 127 -3.28 -3.82 3.04
C TYR A 127 -2.57 -3.93 1.68
N LEU A 128 -3.17 -3.40 0.60
CA LEU A 128 -2.59 -3.46 -0.74
C LEU A 128 -1.33 -2.60 -0.89
N ILE A 129 -1.19 -1.52 -0.12
CA ILE A 129 0.05 -0.73 -0.08
C ILE A 129 1.17 -1.49 0.62
N GLU A 130 0.94 -2.09 1.79
CA GLU A 130 1.97 -2.89 2.48
C GLU A 130 2.38 -4.09 1.61
N ASN A 131 1.40 -4.75 0.99
CA ASN A 131 1.63 -5.83 0.03
C ASN A 131 2.47 -5.35 -1.18
N GLY A 132 2.13 -4.19 -1.74
CA GLY A 132 2.88 -3.58 -2.84
C GLY A 132 4.31 -3.23 -2.42
N ILE A 133 4.51 -2.68 -1.23
CA ILE A 133 5.83 -2.34 -0.68
C ILE A 133 6.71 -3.58 -0.55
N LEU A 134 6.17 -4.69 -0.05
CA LEU A 134 6.92 -5.95 0.10
C LEU A 134 7.27 -6.62 -1.24
N ASN A 135 6.64 -6.18 -2.33
CA ASN A 135 6.85 -6.72 -3.68
C ASN A 135 7.52 -5.73 -4.63
N LEU A 136 8.07 -4.63 -4.09
CA LEU A 136 9.02 -3.79 -4.80
C LEU A 136 10.32 -4.57 -5.06
N GLY A 137 10.96 -4.30 -6.21
CA GLY A 137 12.33 -4.76 -6.45
C GLY A 137 13.32 -4.14 -5.45
N GLU A 138 14.48 -4.76 -5.26
CA GLU A 138 15.47 -4.36 -4.24
C GLU A 138 15.88 -2.88 -4.33
N ASP A 139 15.94 -2.32 -5.54
CA ASP A 139 16.30 -0.93 -5.80
C ASP A 139 15.10 0.03 -5.92
N GLN A 140 13.88 -0.42 -5.60
CA GLN A 140 12.66 0.36 -5.76
C GLN A 140 12.04 0.73 -4.41
N GLU A 141 11.74 2.03 -4.25
CA GLU A 141 11.04 2.54 -3.06
C GLU A 141 9.61 3.02 -3.35
N GLN A 142 9.27 3.16 -4.63
CA GLN A 142 8.04 3.81 -5.09
C GLN A 142 7.26 2.89 -6.02
N MET A 143 5.93 3.07 -6.02
CA MET A 143 4.99 2.36 -6.87
C MET A 143 4.44 3.27 -7.96
N SER A 144 4.02 2.65 -9.06
CA SER A 144 3.24 3.30 -10.12
C SER A 144 1.76 3.03 -9.92
N TRP A 145 0.92 4.04 -10.14
CA TRP A 145 -0.51 3.96 -9.89
C TRP A 145 -1.27 4.14 -11.20
N LEU A 146 -2.11 3.17 -11.56
CA LEU A 146 -3.05 3.24 -12.67
C LEU A 146 -4.46 3.42 -12.11
N ILE A 147 -5.06 4.59 -12.29
CA ILE A 147 -6.38 4.93 -11.74
C ILE A 147 -7.37 5.05 -12.90
N ASP A 148 -8.18 4.03 -13.11
CA ASP A 148 -9.18 3.96 -14.17
C ASP A 148 -10.52 4.55 -13.74
N PHE A 149 -10.87 5.69 -14.34
CA PHE A 149 -12.14 6.38 -14.11
C PHE A 149 -13.24 5.93 -15.07
N THR A 150 -13.04 4.90 -15.88
CA THR A 150 -14.10 4.31 -16.70
C THR A 150 -15.27 3.87 -15.82
N GLY A 151 -16.48 4.29 -16.17
CA GLY A 151 -17.71 4.03 -15.38
C GLY A 151 -17.90 4.93 -14.15
N TRP A 152 -16.90 5.71 -13.75
CA TRP A 152 -17.03 6.62 -12.61
C TRP A 152 -17.98 7.79 -12.92
N GLY A 153 -18.88 8.11 -11.99
CA GLY A 153 -19.80 9.25 -12.09
C GLY A 153 -21.14 9.00 -12.82
N LEU A 154 -21.34 7.84 -13.46
CA LEU A 154 -22.60 7.47 -14.13
C LEU A 154 -23.62 6.83 -13.18
N SER A 155 -23.16 6.11 -12.16
CA SER A 155 -24.00 5.42 -11.15
C SER A 155 -23.28 5.17 -9.81
N VAL A 156 -21.96 5.31 -9.78
CA VAL A 156 -21.11 5.03 -8.61
C VAL A 156 -20.40 6.31 -8.17
N LYS A 157 -20.58 6.68 -6.89
CA LYS A 157 -19.90 7.81 -6.26
C LYS A 157 -19.04 7.27 -5.12
N VAL A 158 -17.73 7.37 -5.25
CA VAL A 158 -16.83 7.20 -4.10
C VAL A 158 -17.19 8.29 -3.08
N PRO A 159 -17.52 7.94 -1.82
CA PRO A 159 -17.82 8.95 -0.83
C PRO A 159 -16.63 9.90 -0.63
N ILE A 160 -16.87 11.21 -0.59
CA ILE A 160 -15.82 12.22 -0.37
C ILE A 160 -15.05 11.94 0.93
N LYS A 161 -15.74 11.43 1.95
CA LYS A 161 -15.14 10.99 3.21
C LYS A 161 -14.08 9.90 2.97
N THR A 162 -14.41 8.85 2.24
CA THR A 162 -13.47 7.77 1.89
C THR A 162 -12.26 8.32 1.14
N ALA A 163 -12.48 9.15 0.11
CA ALA A 163 -11.38 9.74 -0.65
C ALA A 163 -10.44 10.58 0.24
N ARG A 164 -11.00 11.40 1.13
CA ARG A 164 -10.24 12.22 2.07
C ARG A 164 -9.45 11.36 3.07
N GLU A 165 -10.03 10.29 3.59
CA GLU A 165 -9.35 9.40 4.54
C GLU A 165 -8.20 8.62 3.87
N CYS A 166 -8.39 8.15 2.63
CA CYS A 166 -7.31 7.55 1.84
C CYS A 166 -6.16 8.54 1.62
N ILE A 167 -6.44 9.77 1.18
CA ILE A 167 -5.42 10.82 1.00
C ILE A 167 -4.69 11.08 2.32
N ASN A 168 -5.43 11.19 3.43
CA ASN A 168 -4.83 11.45 4.75
C ASN A 168 -3.89 10.34 5.21
N ILE A 169 -4.24 9.07 5.00
CA ILE A 169 -3.37 7.92 5.29
C ILE A 169 -2.11 7.96 4.43
N LEU A 170 -2.25 8.21 3.12
CA LEU A 170 -1.14 8.25 2.18
C LEU A 170 -0.14 9.35 2.52
N GLN A 171 -0.63 10.55 2.81
CA GLN A 171 0.23 11.71 3.07
C GLN A 171 0.94 11.66 4.41
N ASN A 172 0.30 11.09 5.44
CA ASN A 172 0.86 11.10 6.78
C ASN A 172 1.74 9.88 7.07
N HIS A 173 1.45 8.73 6.47
CA HIS A 173 2.08 7.46 6.84
C HIS A 173 2.82 6.75 5.70
N TYR A 174 2.63 7.19 4.45
CA TYR A 174 3.30 6.65 3.26
C TYR A 174 4.03 7.71 2.43
N PRO A 175 4.89 8.56 3.05
CA PRO A 175 5.61 9.59 2.32
C PRO A 175 6.49 8.99 1.22
N GLU A 176 6.55 9.70 0.09
CA GLU A 176 7.40 9.35 -1.06
C GLU A 176 7.23 7.91 -1.59
N ARG A 177 6.05 7.30 -1.44
CA ARG A 177 5.74 5.99 -2.04
C ARG A 177 5.16 6.05 -3.46
N LEU A 178 4.68 7.22 -3.89
CA LEU A 178 4.16 7.42 -5.25
C LEU A 178 5.29 7.85 -6.20
N ALA A 179 5.51 7.08 -7.26
CA ALA A 179 6.43 7.45 -8.33
C ALA A 179 5.71 8.26 -9.42
N VAL A 180 4.58 7.74 -9.90
CA VAL A 180 3.73 8.34 -10.93
C VAL A 180 2.29 7.83 -10.77
N ALA A 181 1.31 8.68 -11.03
CA ALA A 181 -0.10 8.31 -11.07
C ALA A 181 -0.69 8.63 -12.45
N PHE A 182 -1.24 7.63 -13.13
CA PHE A 182 -1.98 7.81 -14.38
C PHE A 182 -3.47 7.83 -14.08
N LEU A 183 -4.12 8.94 -14.37
CA LEU A 183 -5.57 9.07 -14.33
C LEU A 183 -6.10 8.72 -15.71
N TYR A 184 -6.57 7.49 -15.85
CA TYR A 184 -7.03 6.92 -17.10
C TYR A 184 -8.53 7.19 -17.31
N ASN A 185 -8.87 7.69 -18.50
CA ASN A 185 -10.22 7.99 -18.94
C ASN A 185 -11.09 8.80 -17.94
N PRO A 186 -10.58 9.88 -17.30
CA PRO A 186 -11.40 10.69 -16.41
C PRO A 186 -12.55 11.35 -17.20
N PRO A 187 -13.81 11.25 -16.74
CA PRO A 187 -14.93 11.90 -17.41
C PRO A 187 -14.86 13.42 -17.23
N ARG A 188 -15.59 14.19 -18.05
CA ARG A 188 -15.57 15.67 -17.98
C ARG A 188 -15.88 16.24 -16.58
N ILE A 189 -16.77 15.58 -15.82
CA ILE A 189 -17.10 15.99 -14.45
C ILE A 189 -15.93 15.85 -13.46
N PHE A 190 -14.91 15.04 -13.81
CA PHE A 190 -13.71 14.84 -13.00
C PHE A 190 -12.94 16.13 -12.77
N GLU A 191 -12.99 17.09 -13.69
CA GLU A 191 -12.27 18.38 -13.52
C GLU A 191 -12.68 19.11 -12.24
N ALA A 192 -13.97 19.06 -11.86
CA ALA A 192 -14.45 19.66 -10.63
C ALA A 192 -13.92 18.92 -9.40
N PHE A 193 -13.94 17.59 -9.42
CA PHE A 193 -13.39 16.76 -8.37
C PHE A 193 -11.87 16.97 -8.22
N TRP A 194 -11.13 17.03 -9.33
CA TRP A 194 -9.69 17.27 -9.34
C TRP A 194 -9.31 18.63 -8.75
N LYS A 195 -10.11 19.68 -8.97
CA LYS A 195 -9.91 20.97 -8.30
C LYS A 195 -9.96 20.84 -6.78
N VAL A 196 -10.88 20.03 -6.25
CA VAL A 196 -11.00 19.76 -4.81
C VAL A 196 -9.82 18.91 -4.32
N VAL A 197 -9.50 17.81 -5.00
CA VAL A 197 -8.40 16.91 -4.62
C VAL A 197 -7.05 17.63 -4.58
N LYS A 198 -6.76 18.50 -5.56
CA LYS A 198 -5.53 19.28 -5.62
C LYS A 198 -5.28 20.13 -4.38
N PHE A 199 -6.33 20.59 -3.69
CA PHE A 199 -6.17 21.35 -2.45
C PHE A 199 -5.51 20.53 -1.33
N PHE A 200 -5.70 19.21 -1.36
CA PHE A 200 -5.13 18.31 -0.37
C PHE A 200 -3.75 17.80 -0.76
N LEU A 201 -3.34 17.89 -2.04
CA LEU A 201 -2.07 17.36 -2.51
C LEU A 201 -0.95 18.40 -2.45
N ASP A 202 0.25 17.97 -2.07
CA ASP A 202 1.43 18.82 -2.17
C ASP A 202 1.86 19.01 -3.65
N PRO A 203 2.61 20.09 -3.97
CA PRO A 203 2.98 20.40 -5.35
C PRO A 203 3.79 19.29 -6.06
N ILE A 204 4.62 18.53 -5.33
CA ILE A 204 5.43 17.45 -5.91
C ILE A 204 4.52 16.31 -6.34
N THR A 205 3.57 15.93 -5.48
CA THR A 205 2.57 14.91 -5.81
C THR A 205 1.72 15.31 -7.02
N ILE A 206 1.32 16.58 -7.15
CA ILE A 206 0.57 17.06 -8.33
C ILE A 206 1.37 16.86 -9.63
N GLN A 207 2.69 17.09 -9.61
CA GLN A 207 3.55 16.92 -10.80
C GLN A 207 3.72 15.45 -11.24
N LYS A 208 3.54 14.52 -10.31
CA LYS A 208 3.57 13.06 -10.56
C LYS A 208 2.29 12.56 -11.25
N VAL A 209 1.23 13.37 -11.32
CA VAL A 209 -0.04 13.00 -11.95
C VAL A 209 0.01 13.21 -13.46
N LYS A 210 -0.42 12.19 -14.20
CA LYS A 210 -0.51 12.15 -15.66
C LYS A 210 -1.94 11.84 -16.07
N PHE A 211 -2.50 12.62 -16.99
CA PHE A 211 -3.82 12.36 -17.55
C PHE A 211 -3.68 11.52 -18.81
N VAL A 212 -4.48 10.46 -18.92
CA VAL A 212 -4.45 9.53 -20.05
C VAL A 212 -5.86 9.44 -20.62
N TYR A 213 -6.02 9.82 -21.88
CA TYR A 213 -7.29 9.78 -22.58
C TYR A 213 -7.24 8.70 -23.67
N PRO A 214 -8.15 7.71 -23.65
CA PRO A 214 -8.19 6.67 -24.67
C PRO A 214 -8.29 7.28 -26.08
N LYS A 215 -7.69 6.62 -27.08
CA LYS A 215 -7.71 7.02 -28.51
C LYS A 215 -6.96 8.34 -28.81
N LYS A 216 -6.18 8.86 -27.87
CA LYS A 216 -5.27 9.98 -28.09
C LYS A 216 -3.85 9.47 -28.23
N GLU A 217 -3.17 9.86 -29.32
CA GLU A 217 -1.83 9.37 -29.66
C GLU A 217 -0.78 9.73 -28.60
N ASP A 218 -0.83 10.95 -28.08
CA ASP A 218 0.05 11.42 -27.01
C ASP A 218 -0.15 10.63 -25.71
N SER A 219 -1.39 10.25 -25.39
CA SER A 219 -1.71 9.38 -24.26
C SER A 219 -1.19 7.96 -24.45
N PHE A 220 -1.25 7.43 -25.67
CA PHE A 220 -0.70 6.12 -26.00
C PHE A 220 0.83 6.10 -25.89
N GLU A 221 1.51 7.07 -26.50
CA GLU A 221 2.98 7.16 -26.42
C GLU A 221 3.46 7.44 -24.98
N LEU A 222 2.69 8.22 -24.20
CA LEU A 222 2.94 8.38 -22.78
C LEU A 222 2.88 7.04 -22.04
N MET A 223 1.80 6.26 -22.19
CA MET A 223 1.69 4.95 -21.53
C MET A 223 2.81 3.99 -21.97
N LYS A 224 3.12 3.92 -23.26
CA LYS A 224 4.20 3.12 -23.83
C LYS A 224 5.59 3.50 -23.29
N SER A 225 5.82 4.79 -22.96
CA SER A 225 7.08 5.24 -22.36
C SER A 225 7.28 4.74 -20.91
N PHE A 226 6.20 4.36 -20.22
CA PHE A 226 6.26 3.84 -18.85
C PHE A 226 6.01 2.35 -18.75
N PHE A 227 5.29 1.74 -19.69
CA PHE A 227 4.88 0.34 -19.62
C PHE A 227 5.32 -0.43 -20.86
N ASP A 228 5.58 -1.72 -20.68
CA ASP A 228 5.72 -2.63 -21.80
C ASP A 228 4.34 -2.92 -22.41
N VAL A 229 4.19 -2.63 -23.71
CA VAL A 229 2.90 -2.74 -24.41
C VAL A 229 2.42 -4.18 -24.46
N ASP A 230 3.34 -5.15 -24.48
CA ASP A 230 2.99 -6.56 -24.51
C ASP A 230 2.45 -7.06 -23.16
N ASN A 231 2.83 -6.42 -22.05
CA ASN A 231 2.38 -6.75 -20.70
C ASN A 231 1.26 -5.83 -20.18
N LEU A 232 1.11 -4.64 -20.76
CA LEU A 232 0.07 -3.69 -20.38
C LEU A 232 -1.31 -4.23 -20.83
N PRO A 233 -2.34 -4.15 -19.98
CA PRO A 233 -3.68 -4.57 -20.36
C PRO A 233 -4.25 -3.79 -21.55
N ASN A 234 -5.05 -4.45 -22.38
CA ASN A 234 -5.74 -3.85 -23.53
C ASN A 234 -6.61 -2.64 -23.14
N GLU A 235 -7.26 -2.69 -21.98
CA GLU A 235 -8.04 -1.59 -21.41
C GLU A 235 -7.19 -0.33 -21.15
N PHE A 236 -5.88 -0.48 -20.99
CA PHE A 236 -4.92 0.63 -20.85
C PHE A 236 -4.14 0.92 -22.13
N GLY A 237 -4.53 0.31 -23.26
CA GLY A 237 -3.91 0.49 -24.57
C GLY A 237 -2.75 -0.47 -24.87
N GLY A 238 -2.56 -1.53 -24.09
CA GLY A 238 -1.59 -2.58 -24.38
C GLY A 238 -2.17 -3.77 -25.16
N LYS A 239 -1.48 -4.91 -25.11
CA LYS A 239 -1.89 -6.17 -25.79
C LYS A 239 -2.25 -7.29 -24.83
N ALA A 240 -1.92 -7.17 -23.54
CA ALA A 240 -2.26 -8.19 -22.56
C ALA A 240 -3.77 -8.20 -22.31
N THR A 241 -4.30 -9.36 -21.96
CA THR A 241 -5.66 -9.46 -21.41
C THR A 241 -5.55 -9.42 -19.91
N LEU A 242 -6.15 -8.43 -19.27
CA LEU A 242 -6.34 -8.44 -17.83
C LEU A 242 -7.83 -8.63 -17.55
N THR A 243 -8.14 -9.73 -16.90
CA THR A 243 -9.45 -9.91 -16.28
C THR A 243 -9.18 -10.08 -14.80
N TYR A 244 -9.75 -9.20 -13.99
CA TYR A 244 -9.66 -9.38 -12.54
C TYR A 244 -10.42 -10.66 -12.16
N ASP A 245 -9.67 -11.67 -11.74
CA ASP A 245 -10.19 -12.89 -11.15
C ASP A 245 -9.98 -12.80 -9.64
N HIS A 246 -11.09 -12.70 -8.90
CA HIS A 246 -11.04 -12.52 -7.45
C HIS A 246 -10.45 -13.75 -6.74
N GLU A 247 -10.68 -14.96 -7.24
CA GLU A 247 -10.18 -16.18 -6.62
C GLU A 247 -8.66 -16.28 -6.81
N GLU A 248 -8.18 -16.03 -8.03
CA GLU A 248 -6.75 -16.04 -8.32
C GLU A 248 -6.02 -14.90 -7.59
N PHE A 249 -6.61 -13.70 -7.57
CA PHE A 249 -6.06 -12.59 -6.79
C PHE A 249 -6.01 -12.94 -5.29
N SER A 250 -7.06 -13.57 -4.76
CA SER A 250 -7.11 -14.01 -3.37
C SER A 250 -6.01 -15.03 -3.05
N ARG A 251 -5.73 -15.96 -3.97
CA ARG A 251 -4.64 -16.93 -3.84
C ARG A 251 -3.27 -16.23 -3.76
N LEU A 252 -3.04 -15.22 -4.59
CA LEU A 252 -1.82 -14.40 -4.55
C LEU A 252 -1.70 -13.62 -3.23
N MET A 253 -2.79 -13.02 -2.77
CA MET A 253 -2.81 -12.27 -1.50
C MET A 253 -2.53 -13.18 -0.29
N ALA A 254 -3.05 -14.41 -0.29
CA ALA A 254 -2.75 -15.40 0.73
C ALA A 254 -1.26 -15.80 0.76
N GLN A 255 -0.59 -15.87 -0.40
CA GLN A 255 0.87 -16.10 -0.46
C GLN A 255 1.65 -14.92 0.10
N ASP A 256 1.20 -13.71 -0.21
CA ASP A 256 1.81 -12.50 0.33
C ASP A 256 1.57 -12.33 1.84
N ASP A 257 0.47 -12.83 2.39
CA ASP A 257 0.26 -12.89 3.83
C ASP A 257 1.33 -13.74 4.51
N VAL A 258 1.69 -14.89 3.93
CA VAL A 258 2.80 -15.75 4.43
C VAL A 258 4.14 -15.02 4.31
N LYS A 259 4.40 -14.38 3.16
CA LYS A 259 5.62 -13.57 2.96
C LYS A 259 5.71 -12.44 4.00
N THR A 260 4.60 -11.77 4.27
CA THR A 260 4.48 -10.69 5.26
C THR A 260 4.73 -11.22 6.67
N ALA A 261 4.11 -12.34 7.03
CA ALA A 261 4.28 -12.96 8.34
C ALA A 261 5.74 -13.36 8.59
N LYS A 262 6.38 -14.00 7.61
CA LYS A 262 7.81 -14.32 7.65
C LYS A 262 8.68 -13.07 7.75
N PHE A 263 8.38 -12.04 6.94
CA PHE A 263 9.14 -10.79 6.99
C PHE A 263 9.01 -10.13 8.36
N TRP A 264 7.82 -10.07 8.97
CA TRP A 264 7.63 -9.40 10.25
C TRP A 264 7.85 -10.27 11.49
N GLY A 265 8.22 -11.55 11.32
CA GLY A 265 8.42 -12.50 12.41
C GLY A 265 7.12 -12.81 13.17
N LEU A 266 5.98 -12.80 12.48
CA LEU A 266 4.66 -13.02 13.11
C LEU A 266 4.36 -14.50 13.37
N ASP A 267 5.10 -15.41 12.71
CA ASP A 267 4.98 -16.86 12.87
C ASP A 267 5.64 -17.39 14.16
N GLU A 268 6.45 -16.58 14.85
CA GLU A 268 7.24 -16.97 16.03
C GLU A 268 6.54 -16.75 17.37
N LYS A 269 5.20 -16.70 17.44
CA LYS A 269 4.53 -16.79 18.74
C LYS A 269 4.39 -18.27 19.13
N PRO A 270 5.17 -18.81 20.09
CA PRO A 270 4.76 -20.04 20.74
C PRO A 270 3.45 -19.73 21.45
N SER A 271 2.36 -20.27 20.95
CA SER A 271 1.13 -20.37 21.71
C SER A 271 1.43 -21.29 22.89
N HIS A 272 1.86 -20.71 24.01
CA HIS A 272 1.63 -21.32 25.31
C HIS A 272 0.11 -21.31 25.53
N ILE A 273 -0.56 -22.28 24.92
CA ILE A 273 -1.86 -22.74 25.38
C ILE A 273 -1.56 -23.36 26.75
N ALA A 274 -1.81 -22.57 27.79
CA ALA A 274 -1.96 -23.09 29.13
C ALA A 274 -3.02 -24.19 29.06
N ASN A 275 -2.59 -25.43 29.26
CA ASN A 275 -3.47 -26.51 29.66
C ASN A 275 -4.10 -26.11 30.99
N SER A 276 -5.29 -25.51 30.95
CA SER A 276 -6.22 -25.51 32.07
C SER A 276 -7.34 -26.50 31.76
N HIS A 277 -7.29 -27.58 32.53
CA HIS A 277 -8.26 -28.66 32.59
C HIS A 277 -9.73 -28.20 32.61
N SER A 278 -10.57 -28.91 31.87
CA SER A 278 -11.84 -29.38 32.42
C SER A 278 -12.12 -30.77 31.87
N GLY A 279 -11.86 -31.77 32.72
CA GLY A 279 -12.22 -33.15 32.43
C GLY A 279 -13.74 -33.30 32.50
N ALA A 280 -14.34 -33.73 31.40
CA ALA A 280 -15.70 -34.25 31.43
C ALA A 280 -15.67 -35.61 32.15
N GLN A 281 -16.13 -35.63 33.40
CA GLN A 281 -16.49 -36.86 34.11
C GLN A 281 -17.69 -37.49 33.40
N VAL A 282 -17.48 -38.64 32.77
CA VAL A 282 -18.55 -39.52 32.29
C VAL A 282 -19.16 -40.20 33.52
N ALA A 283 -20.44 -39.97 33.76
CA ALA A 283 -21.20 -40.64 34.81
C ALA A 283 -21.36 -42.15 34.47
N PRO A 284 -21.21 -43.07 35.45
CA PRO A 284 -21.42 -44.49 35.20
C PRO A 284 -22.91 -44.84 35.12
N GLU A 285 -23.25 -45.78 34.23
CA GLU A 285 -24.59 -46.36 34.08
C GLU A 285 -25.14 -46.96 35.39
N PRO A 286 -26.45 -46.80 35.68
CA PRO A 286 -27.07 -47.44 36.84
C PRO A 286 -27.30 -48.94 36.61
N THR A 287 -26.81 -49.76 37.54
CA THR A 287 -27.01 -51.22 37.60
C THR A 287 -28.48 -51.58 37.90
N PRO A 288 -29.08 -52.61 37.26
CA PRO A 288 -30.48 -52.97 37.50
C PRO A 288 -30.69 -53.60 38.88
N LEU A 289 -31.69 -53.10 39.62
CA LEU A 289 -32.15 -53.69 40.88
C LEU A 289 -32.99 -54.95 40.60
N ALA A 290 -32.55 -56.08 41.15
CA ALA A 290 -33.30 -57.33 41.16
C ALA A 290 -34.53 -57.22 42.09
N LEU A 291 -35.69 -57.67 41.61
CA LEU A 291 -36.92 -57.80 42.39
C LEU A 291 -36.83 -58.98 43.37
N PRO A 292 -37.34 -58.86 44.61
CA PRO A 292 -37.42 -59.99 45.53
C PRO A 292 -38.55 -60.94 45.13
N ALA A 293 -38.29 -62.23 45.27
CA ALA A 293 -39.18 -63.33 44.91
C ALA A 293 -40.45 -63.40 45.77
N SER A 294 -41.54 -63.80 45.13
CA SER A 294 -42.63 -64.62 45.69
C SER A 294 -43.13 -65.55 44.60
#